data_AF-A0A2D9F4A1-F1
#
_entry.id   AF-A0A2D9F4A1-F1
#
_cell.length_a   1.000
_cell.length_b   1.000
_cell.length_c   1.000
_cell.angle_alpha   90.00
_cell.angle_beta   90.00
_cell.angle_gamma   90.00
#
_symmetry.space_group_name_H-M   'P 1'
#
loop_
_entity.id
_entity.type
_entity.pdbx_description
1 polymer ?
#
loop_
_entity_poly.entity_id
_entity_poly.type
_entity_poly.pdbx_seq_one_letter_code
_entity_poly.pdbx_strand_id
1 'polypeptide(L)'
;MNTPEYIEDPSYKELSARVSNRAAVDAIVGGWVATVDARTCADLLSQAGVANGLILKTEDAGNDPNLAHRDMVTMADDPESGSAAKLPGTVFRTGGGRGRAADAVPARDSGRAGVAALLAARNRDASEGIANRSHALPLEGVRVVEIGQYTTAPLAGRHLGTLGAEVIKVESPEGDAARAWMPTKHGLSLFFVMSNCGKESVSLNLKTEDGYEKFAELIRGADVLVENMKPGSMEALGLGAARLSEINPRLVYCQITGFGMDSVYGKKPAYDTVVQAMSGFMDANAFEGTPLKSGISAGDFMGGEVGLFGILAALRQRRRTGLGQYIDLSMQDVATWMTSVTWKGNGAAGTDKLVACADGYVYASVEPARRGDLDGLPDKTADTRAAFIETYLTAGLSLTPVCRVSEVVEAEMTSDRHLLAEVVNGKGESWPALASPMRLSETPPVVHGAIGVPCAL
;
A
#
# COMPACT_ATOMS: atom_id res chain seq x y z
N MET A 1 -23.03 20.01 10.41
CA MET A 1 -24.26 19.71 11.16
C MET A 1 -24.69 20.85 12.08
N ASN A 2 -23.77 21.60 12.73
CA ASN A 2 -24.09 22.70 13.66
C ASN A 2 -24.99 22.26 14.84
N THR A 3 -24.82 21.01 15.27
CA THR A 3 -25.55 20.36 16.36
C THR A 3 -24.58 20.04 17.50
N PRO A 4 -24.14 21.06 18.27
CA PRO A 4 -23.18 20.88 19.36
C PRO A 4 -23.67 19.93 20.47
N GLU A 5 -24.98 19.73 20.59
CA GLU A 5 -25.61 18.82 21.55
C GLU A 5 -25.10 17.38 21.45
N TYR A 6 -24.73 16.91 20.25
CA TYR A 6 -24.20 15.55 20.06
C TYR A 6 -22.79 15.36 20.63
N ILE A 7 -22.05 16.43 20.91
CA ILE A 7 -20.70 16.36 21.47
C ILE A 7 -20.74 15.83 22.90
N GLU A 8 -21.72 16.28 23.68
CA GLU A 8 -21.87 15.90 25.08
C GLU A 8 -22.84 14.74 25.30
N ASP A 9 -23.57 14.32 24.27
CA ASP A 9 -24.47 13.16 24.33
C ASP A 9 -23.66 11.87 24.63
N PRO A 10 -23.93 11.18 25.75
CA PRO A 10 -23.25 9.93 26.09
C PRO A 10 -23.32 8.84 25.00
N SER A 11 -24.34 8.89 24.15
CA SER A 11 -24.55 7.96 23.03
C SER A 11 -23.52 8.15 21.91
N TYR A 12 -22.92 9.34 21.81
CA TYR A 12 -22.04 9.73 20.70
C TYR A 12 -20.69 10.29 21.14
N LYS A 13 -20.50 10.58 22.43
CA LYS A 13 -19.26 11.18 22.98
C LYS A 13 -18.03 10.31 22.74
N GLU A 14 -18.11 9.03 23.09
CA GLU A 14 -17.02 8.07 22.93
C GLU A 14 -17.09 7.31 21.60
N LEU A 15 -15.94 6.88 21.09
CA LEU A 15 -15.88 6.07 19.86
C LEU A 15 -16.71 4.78 19.99
N SER A 16 -16.56 4.06 21.10
CA SER A 16 -17.30 2.81 21.37
C SER A 16 -18.82 3.04 21.43
N ALA A 17 -19.25 4.20 21.93
CA ALA A 17 -20.66 4.59 21.97
C ALA A 17 -21.18 4.85 20.54
N ARG A 18 -20.42 5.59 19.70
CA ARG A 18 -20.76 5.78 18.29
C ARG A 18 -20.83 4.46 17.52
N VAL A 19 -19.93 3.52 17.78
CA VAL A 19 -19.97 2.19 17.14
C VAL A 19 -21.21 1.40 17.58
N SER A 20 -21.54 1.42 18.87
CA SER A 20 -22.74 0.75 19.40
C SER A 20 -24.05 1.37 18.86
N ASN A 21 -24.05 2.69 18.64
CA ASN A 21 -25.19 3.47 18.13
C ASN A 21 -25.10 3.75 16.62
N ARG A 22 -24.37 2.92 15.86
CA ARG A 22 -24.03 3.18 14.46
C ARG A 22 -25.23 3.55 13.58
N ALA A 23 -26.35 2.83 13.69
CA ALA A 23 -27.53 3.11 12.88
C ALA A 23 -28.09 4.54 13.10
N ALA A 24 -28.07 5.03 14.35
CA ALA A 24 -28.50 6.39 14.67
C ALA A 24 -27.49 7.42 14.15
N VAL A 25 -26.18 7.15 14.30
CA VAL A 25 -25.12 8.00 13.73
C VAL A 25 -25.26 8.11 12.21
N ASP A 26 -25.46 6.98 11.53
CA ASP A 26 -25.63 6.92 10.08
C ASP A 26 -26.87 7.70 9.63
N ALA A 27 -27.98 7.64 10.38
CA ALA A 27 -29.18 8.42 10.09
C ALA A 27 -28.97 9.93 10.27
N ILE A 28 -28.29 10.35 11.35
CA ILE A 28 -27.98 11.77 11.62
C ILE A 28 -27.06 12.34 10.54
N VAL A 29 -25.95 11.65 10.28
CA VAL A 29 -24.96 12.09 9.29
C VAL A 29 -25.55 12.04 7.88
N GLY A 30 -26.23 10.94 7.53
CA GLY A 30 -26.87 10.78 6.22
C GLY A 30 -27.96 11.82 5.97
N GLY A 31 -28.78 12.13 6.98
CA GLY A 31 -29.78 13.18 6.91
C GLY A 31 -29.17 14.55 6.64
N TRP A 32 -28.05 14.89 7.29
CA TRP A 32 -27.34 16.14 7.02
C TRP A 32 -26.67 16.16 5.63
N VAL A 33 -25.95 15.09 5.26
CA VAL A 33 -25.27 15.02 3.95
C VAL A 33 -26.27 15.14 2.80
N ALA A 34 -27.49 14.62 2.94
CA ALA A 34 -28.54 14.75 1.94
C ALA A 34 -29.00 16.21 1.68
N THR A 35 -28.66 17.15 2.57
CA THR A 35 -29.04 18.57 2.45
C THR A 35 -28.00 19.45 1.75
N VAL A 36 -26.82 18.91 1.45
CA VAL A 36 -25.70 19.67 0.86
C VAL A 36 -25.13 18.90 -0.33
N ASP A 37 -24.60 19.60 -1.32
CA ASP A 37 -23.87 18.94 -2.40
C ASP A 37 -22.52 18.38 -1.89
N ALA A 38 -21.97 17.40 -2.61
CA ALA A 38 -20.76 16.70 -2.19
C ALA A 38 -19.55 17.63 -1.99
N ARG A 39 -19.41 18.67 -2.81
CA ARG A 39 -18.28 19.61 -2.72
C ARG A 39 -18.40 20.44 -1.46
N THR A 40 -19.57 21.03 -1.23
CA THR A 40 -19.86 21.77 0.01
C THR A 40 -19.67 20.88 1.25
N CYS A 41 -20.11 19.62 1.20
CA CYS A 41 -19.90 18.67 2.27
C CYS A 41 -18.40 18.42 2.56
N ALA A 42 -17.60 18.17 1.53
CA ALA A 42 -16.16 17.94 1.66
C ALA A 42 -15.42 19.17 2.22
N ASP A 43 -15.81 20.37 1.79
CA ASP A 43 -15.22 21.62 2.29
C ASP A 43 -15.56 21.84 3.78
N LEU A 44 -16.81 21.61 4.20
CA LEU A 44 -17.23 21.69 5.61
C LEU A 44 -16.52 20.66 6.49
N LEU A 45 -16.38 19.41 6.02
CA LEU A 45 -15.63 18.37 6.73
C LEU A 45 -14.15 18.73 6.86
N SER A 46 -13.55 19.31 5.81
CA SER A 46 -12.16 19.74 5.81
C SER A 46 -11.93 20.88 6.82
N GLN A 47 -12.84 21.86 6.90
CA GLN A 47 -12.80 22.94 7.89
C GLN A 47 -12.90 22.41 9.34
N ALA A 48 -13.65 21.31 9.54
CA ALA A 48 -13.76 20.63 10.82
C ALA A 48 -12.57 19.68 11.14
N GLY A 49 -11.57 19.57 10.25
CA GLY A 49 -10.42 18.68 10.45
C GLY A 49 -10.73 17.19 10.25
N VAL A 50 -11.87 16.85 9.64
CA VAL A 50 -12.26 15.46 9.34
C VAL A 50 -11.63 15.03 8.02
N ALA A 51 -10.90 13.92 8.01
CA ALA A 51 -10.33 13.36 6.78
C ALA A 51 -11.46 12.97 5.81
N ASN A 52 -11.42 13.52 4.59
CA ASN A 52 -12.46 13.36 3.57
C ASN A 52 -11.85 13.55 2.18
N GLY A 53 -12.54 13.07 1.14
CA GLY A 53 -12.15 13.27 -0.25
C GLY A 53 -13.33 13.03 -1.18
N LEU A 54 -13.41 13.79 -2.27
CA LEU A 54 -14.34 13.50 -3.35
C LEU A 54 -13.86 12.26 -4.10
N ILE A 55 -14.80 11.40 -4.52
CA ILE A 55 -14.47 10.26 -5.36
C ILE A 55 -14.08 10.79 -6.74
N LEU A 56 -12.80 10.61 -7.08
CA LEU A 56 -12.24 10.94 -8.37
C LEU A 56 -12.61 9.84 -9.36
N LYS A 57 -13.08 10.24 -10.54
CA LYS A 57 -13.23 9.29 -11.66
C LYS A 57 -11.89 9.03 -12.31
N THR A 58 -11.71 7.80 -12.78
CA THR A 58 -10.49 7.36 -13.48
C THR A 58 -10.18 8.20 -14.72
N GLU A 59 -11.20 8.57 -15.49
CA GLU A 59 -11.06 9.44 -16.68
C GLU A 59 -10.59 10.86 -16.34
N ASP A 60 -10.88 11.35 -15.13
CA ASP A 60 -10.56 12.68 -14.63
C ASP A 60 -9.20 12.76 -13.94
N ALA A 61 -8.43 11.66 -13.87
CA ALA A 61 -7.13 11.65 -13.19
C ALA A 61 -6.16 12.74 -13.70
N GLY A 62 -6.22 13.08 -14.99
CA GLY A 62 -5.40 14.15 -15.58
C GLY A 62 -5.83 15.57 -15.19
N ASN A 63 -7.03 15.74 -14.60
CA ASN A 63 -7.59 17.02 -14.17
C ASN A 63 -7.42 17.26 -12.66
N ASP A 64 -6.99 16.25 -11.90
CA ASP A 64 -6.75 16.40 -10.47
C ASP A 64 -5.52 17.32 -10.24
N PRO A 65 -5.64 18.38 -9.43
CA PRO A 65 -4.59 19.37 -9.27
C PRO A 65 -3.34 18.80 -8.59
N ASN A 66 -3.48 17.80 -7.70
CA ASN A 66 -2.32 17.20 -7.06
C ASN A 66 -1.61 16.24 -8.00
N LEU A 67 -2.34 15.41 -8.74
CA LEU A 67 -1.74 14.54 -9.75
C LEU A 67 -1.04 15.33 -10.86
N ALA A 68 -1.58 16.49 -11.25
CA ALA A 68 -0.94 17.41 -12.18
C ALA A 68 0.34 18.01 -11.59
N HIS A 69 0.30 18.56 -10.37
CA HIS A 69 1.50 19.04 -9.64
C HIS A 69 2.56 17.94 -9.49
N ARG A 70 2.08 16.71 -9.33
CA ARG A 70 2.94 15.54 -9.13
C ARG A 70 3.38 14.86 -10.41
N ASP A 71 3.00 15.39 -11.58
CA ASP A 71 3.33 14.88 -12.92
C ASP A 71 2.99 13.38 -13.08
N MET A 72 1.87 12.96 -12.48
CA MET A 72 1.44 11.57 -12.45
C MET A 72 0.66 11.14 -13.70
N VAL A 73 0.14 12.11 -14.46
CA VAL A 73 -0.50 11.89 -15.75
C VAL A 73 0.18 12.80 -16.76
N THR A 74 0.88 12.19 -17.71
CA THR A 74 1.57 12.90 -18.79
C THR A 74 0.91 12.57 -20.13
N MET A 75 1.12 13.41 -21.13
CA MET A 75 0.62 13.17 -22.48
C MET A 75 1.81 12.90 -23.41
N ALA A 76 1.69 11.88 -24.26
CA ALA A 76 2.65 11.58 -25.32
C ALA A 76 1.92 11.26 -26.62
N ASP A 77 2.54 11.58 -27.76
CA ASP A 77 1.99 11.21 -29.06
C ASP A 77 2.15 9.69 -29.29
N ASP A 78 1.06 9.04 -29.68
CA ASP A 78 1.07 7.66 -30.14
C ASP A 78 1.39 7.64 -31.64
N PRO A 79 2.57 7.16 -32.05
CA PRO A 79 2.99 7.16 -33.44
C PRO A 79 2.17 6.21 -34.32
N GLU A 80 1.50 5.20 -33.74
CA GLU A 80 0.68 4.25 -34.50
C GLU A 80 -0.73 4.79 -34.75
N SER A 81 -1.35 5.42 -33.75
CA SER A 81 -2.70 6.01 -33.90
C SER A 81 -2.72 7.48 -34.32
N GLY A 82 -1.58 8.19 -34.23
CA GLY A 82 -1.48 9.62 -34.50
C GLY A 82 -2.19 10.51 -33.46
N SER A 83 -2.59 9.95 -32.31
CA SER A 83 -3.34 10.63 -31.27
C SER A 83 -2.52 10.79 -29.98
N ALA A 84 -2.84 11.77 -29.15
CA ALA A 84 -2.24 11.90 -27.83
C ALA A 84 -2.77 10.81 -26.88
N ALA A 85 -1.87 10.14 -26.16
CA ALA A 85 -2.16 9.13 -25.16
C ALA A 85 -1.71 9.60 -23.77
N LYS A 86 -2.52 9.29 -22.75
CA LYS A 86 -2.13 9.47 -21.34
C LYS A 86 -1.10 8.39 -20.99
N LEU A 87 0.03 8.79 -20.40
CA LEU A 87 1.04 7.91 -19.84
C LEU A 87 1.18 8.16 -18.33
N PRO A 88 1.33 7.10 -17.53
CA PRO A 88 1.55 7.27 -16.10
C PRO A 88 2.95 7.82 -15.81
N GLY A 89 3.01 8.75 -14.86
CA GLY A 89 4.25 9.31 -14.34
C GLY A 89 5.04 8.32 -13.47
N THR A 90 6.09 8.83 -12.81
CA THR A 90 6.88 8.05 -11.87
C THR A 90 6.42 8.26 -10.43
N VAL A 91 6.17 7.17 -9.72
CA VAL A 91 5.86 7.20 -8.28
C VAL A 91 7.10 7.49 -7.40
N PHE A 92 8.30 7.56 -7.99
CA PHE A 92 9.54 7.83 -7.26
C PHE A 92 9.93 9.30 -7.34
N ARG A 93 9.71 10.00 -6.23
CA ARG A 93 10.27 11.33 -5.97
C ARG A 93 11.35 11.23 -4.91
N THR A 94 12.58 11.53 -5.28
CA THR A 94 13.69 11.57 -4.34
C THR A 94 14.32 12.96 -4.32
N GLY A 95 14.96 13.32 -3.21
CA GLY A 95 15.58 14.65 -3.05
C GLY A 95 16.67 14.95 -4.10
N GLY A 96 17.22 13.91 -4.76
CA GLY A 96 18.26 14.03 -5.80
C GLY A 96 17.75 13.99 -7.24
N GLY A 97 16.44 13.81 -7.47
CA GLY A 97 15.85 13.76 -8.80
C GLY A 97 14.58 12.92 -8.88
N ARG A 98 13.92 13.00 -10.02
CA ARG A 98 12.73 12.18 -10.31
C ARG A 98 13.17 10.91 -11.04
N GLY A 99 12.47 9.80 -10.80
CA GLY A 99 12.56 8.65 -11.69
C GLY A 99 12.32 9.05 -13.15
N ARG A 100 12.87 8.32 -14.11
CA ARG A 100 12.63 8.61 -15.52
C ARG A 100 11.25 8.06 -15.90
N ALA A 101 10.28 8.96 -16.09
CA ALA A 101 8.98 8.61 -16.66
C ALA A 101 9.13 8.23 -18.14
N ALA A 102 8.17 7.45 -18.65
CA ALA A 102 8.08 7.20 -20.08
C ALA A 102 7.69 8.50 -20.80
N ASP A 103 8.43 8.83 -21.86
CA ASP A 103 8.27 10.04 -22.67
C ASP A 103 7.69 9.74 -24.07
N ALA A 104 7.47 8.47 -24.39
CA ALA A 104 6.95 8.02 -25.67
C ALA A 104 6.12 6.74 -25.56
N VAL A 105 5.16 6.57 -26.47
CA VAL A 105 4.46 5.30 -26.67
C VAL A 105 5.39 4.32 -27.39
N PRO A 106 5.64 3.12 -26.83
CA PRO A 106 6.56 2.17 -27.44
C PRO A 106 5.94 1.55 -28.70
N ALA A 107 6.39 1.98 -29.88
CA ALA A 107 6.03 1.33 -31.14
C ALA A 107 6.79 -0.01 -31.30
N ARG A 108 6.16 -0.97 -31.99
CA ARG A 108 6.78 -2.28 -32.26
C ARG A 108 8.14 -2.09 -32.95
N ASP A 109 9.17 -2.81 -32.49
CA ASP A 109 10.54 -2.78 -33.01
C ASP A 109 11.31 -1.42 -32.93
N SER A 110 10.74 -0.37 -32.34
CA SER A 110 11.34 0.97 -32.26
C SER A 110 12.68 1.03 -31.49
N GLY A 111 12.95 0.06 -30.60
CA GLY A 111 14.14 0.01 -29.76
C GLY A 111 15.35 -0.74 -30.32
N ARG A 112 15.31 -1.25 -31.56
CA ARG A 112 16.33 -2.19 -32.09
C ARG A 112 17.77 -1.66 -32.00
N ALA A 113 17.99 -0.40 -32.35
CA ALA A 113 19.31 0.24 -32.25
C ALA A 113 19.77 0.40 -30.79
N GLY A 114 18.84 0.77 -29.90
CA GLY A 114 19.10 0.89 -28.45
C GLY A 114 19.49 -0.44 -27.83
N VAL A 115 18.84 -1.55 -28.21
CA VAL A 115 19.19 -2.91 -27.77
C VAL A 115 20.63 -3.26 -28.15
N ALA A 116 21.04 -2.99 -29.40
CA ALA A 116 22.40 -3.25 -29.85
C ALA A 116 23.45 -2.47 -29.03
N ALA A 117 23.16 -1.20 -28.71
CA ALA A 117 24.02 -0.38 -27.87
C ALA A 117 24.13 -0.91 -26.43
N LEU A 118 23.01 -1.33 -25.83
CA LEU A 118 22.99 -1.92 -24.48
C LEU A 118 23.82 -3.20 -24.39
N LEU A 119 23.72 -4.07 -25.40
CA LEU A 119 24.52 -5.31 -25.48
C LEU A 119 26.02 -5.01 -25.60
N ALA A 120 26.39 -4.00 -26.38
CA ALA A 120 27.78 -3.59 -26.53
C ALA A 120 28.37 -2.97 -25.26
N ALA A 121 27.55 -2.28 -24.45
CA ALA A 121 27.97 -1.66 -23.20
C ALA A 121 28.21 -2.70 -22.09
N ARG A 122 27.32 -3.70 -21.96
CA ARG A 122 27.36 -4.71 -20.90
C ARG A 122 28.60 -5.61 -20.95
N ASN A 123 29.22 -5.78 -22.12
CA ASN A 123 30.45 -6.56 -22.27
C ASN A 123 31.70 -5.89 -21.67
N ARG A 124 31.63 -4.63 -21.22
CA ARG A 124 32.76 -3.92 -20.59
C ARG A 124 32.81 -4.04 -19.07
N ASP A 125 31.68 -4.29 -18.41
CA ASP A 125 31.56 -4.31 -16.94
C ASP A 125 31.55 -5.73 -16.34
N ALA A 126 31.76 -6.77 -17.15
CA ALA A 126 31.65 -8.16 -16.72
C ALA A 126 32.88 -8.70 -15.93
N SER A 127 33.72 -7.83 -15.39
CA SER A 127 34.91 -8.22 -14.60
C SER A 127 34.93 -7.60 -13.21
N GLU A 128 33.89 -7.84 -12.41
CA GLU A 128 34.02 -7.80 -10.94
C GLU A 128 33.40 -9.07 -10.35
N GLY A 129 34.21 -9.78 -9.56
CA GLY A 129 34.05 -11.19 -9.26
C GLY A 129 32.81 -11.55 -8.45
N ILE A 130 32.12 -12.60 -8.88
CA ILE A 130 31.18 -13.34 -8.04
C ILE A 130 31.99 -14.37 -7.27
N ALA A 131 32.55 -13.97 -6.14
CA ALA A 131 33.21 -14.87 -5.21
C ALA A 131 32.86 -14.50 -3.77
N ASN A 132 31.59 -14.72 -3.40
CA ASN A 132 31.26 -15.29 -2.09
C ASN A 132 29.81 -15.79 -2.14
N ARG A 133 29.58 -17.10 -2.02
CA ARG A 133 28.24 -17.63 -1.74
C ARG A 133 28.03 -17.48 -0.23
N SER A 134 27.81 -16.25 0.24
CA SER A 134 27.35 -16.05 1.61
C SER A 134 25.88 -16.45 1.67
N HIS A 135 25.52 -17.35 2.59
CA HIS A 135 24.13 -17.63 2.96
C HIS A 135 23.47 -16.49 3.77
N ALA A 136 24.12 -15.31 3.81
CA ALA A 136 23.62 -14.12 4.47
C ALA A 136 22.34 -13.61 3.79
N LEU A 137 21.38 -13.15 4.60
CA LEU A 137 20.14 -12.59 4.06
C LEU A 137 20.41 -11.28 3.31
N PRO A 138 19.57 -10.88 2.33
CA PRO A 138 19.86 -9.76 1.43
C PRO A 138 20.14 -8.41 2.12
N LEU A 139 19.54 -8.18 3.29
CA LEU A 139 19.68 -6.95 4.08
C LEU A 139 20.37 -7.19 5.43
N GLU A 140 21.09 -8.29 5.59
CA GLU A 140 21.90 -8.52 6.78
C GLU A 140 22.90 -7.37 6.99
N GLY A 141 22.97 -6.85 8.21
CA GLY A 141 23.76 -5.67 8.57
C GLY A 141 23.13 -4.32 8.20
N VAL A 142 21.90 -4.29 7.68
CA VAL A 142 21.14 -3.05 7.48
C VAL A 142 20.31 -2.75 8.73
N ARG A 143 20.46 -1.54 9.29
CA ARG A 143 19.63 -1.07 10.42
C ARG A 143 18.53 -0.12 9.96
N VAL A 144 17.29 -0.44 10.33
CA VAL A 144 16.08 0.31 10.00
C VAL A 144 15.48 0.87 11.27
N VAL A 145 15.23 2.17 11.28
CA VAL A 145 14.38 2.83 12.29
C VAL A 145 13.00 3.04 11.66
N GLU A 146 11.95 2.60 12.35
CA GLU A 146 10.57 2.76 11.90
C GLU A 146 9.79 3.65 12.87
N ILE A 147 9.21 4.75 12.37
CA ILE A 147 8.15 5.49 13.08
C ILE A 147 6.84 5.26 12.33
N GLY A 148 6.29 4.06 12.52
CA GLY A 148 5.12 3.59 11.79
C GLY A 148 3.91 3.47 12.70
N GLN A 149 2.74 3.86 12.21
CA GLN A 149 1.44 3.49 12.78
C GLN A 149 0.62 2.71 11.76
N TYR A 150 -0.25 1.81 12.22
CA TYR A 150 -1.17 1.06 11.37
C TYR A 150 -0.47 0.17 10.33
N THR A 151 -0.49 0.50 9.02
CA THR A 151 -0.17 -0.43 7.93
C THR A 151 1.04 -0.06 7.09
N THR A 152 1.11 1.12 6.44
CA THR A 152 2.11 1.40 5.37
C THR A 152 3.57 1.23 5.81
N ALA A 153 4.06 2.06 6.73
CA ALA A 153 5.43 1.97 7.24
C ALA A 153 5.68 0.66 8.01
N PRO A 154 4.75 0.17 8.87
CA PRO A 154 4.89 -1.13 9.51
C PRO A 154 5.05 -2.30 8.53
N LEU A 155 4.33 -2.31 7.41
CA LEU A 155 4.45 -3.33 6.37
C LEU A 155 5.83 -3.26 5.68
N ALA A 156 6.28 -2.07 5.30
CA ALA A 156 7.60 -1.89 4.70
C ALA A 156 8.71 -2.36 5.66
N GLY A 157 8.64 -1.97 6.94
CA GLY A 157 9.56 -2.43 7.98
C GLY A 157 9.52 -3.94 8.18
N ARG A 158 8.33 -4.56 8.17
CA ARG A 158 8.20 -6.03 8.23
C ARG A 158 8.95 -6.70 7.09
N HIS A 159 8.77 -6.24 5.85
CA HIS A 159 9.45 -6.83 4.70
C HIS A 159 10.97 -6.63 4.76
N LEU A 160 11.44 -5.46 5.20
CA LEU A 160 12.87 -5.23 5.42
C LEU A 160 13.45 -6.20 6.45
N GLY A 161 12.77 -6.40 7.59
CA GLY A 161 13.18 -7.38 8.61
C GLY A 161 13.17 -8.82 8.09
N THR A 162 12.16 -9.18 7.32
CA THR A 162 12.03 -10.50 6.68
C THR A 162 13.18 -10.77 5.68
N LEU A 163 13.76 -9.72 5.11
CA LEU A 163 14.95 -9.77 4.26
C LEU A 163 16.28 -9.67 5.03
N GLY A 164 16.24 -9.70 6.37
CA GLY A 164 17.41 -9.76 7.26
C GLY A 164 17.83 -8.44 7.91
N ALA A 165 17.08 -7.35 7.74
CA ALA A 165 17.41 -6.08 8.38
C ALA A 165 17.10 -6.08 9.89
N GLU A 166 17.90 -5.36 10.67
CA GLU A 166 17.59 -5.05 12.07
C GLU A 166 16.56 -3.91 12.11
N VAL A 167 15.32 -4.19 12.50
CA VAL A 167 14.24 -3.20 12.49
C VAL A 167 13.88 -2.78 13.91
N ILE A 168 14.04 -1.49 14.21
CA ILE A 168 13.71 -0.87 15.50
C ILE A 168 12.49 0.03 15.30
N LYS A 169 11.35 -0.38 15.84
CA LYS A 169 10.14 0.43 15.90
C LYS A 169 10.23 1.43 17.05
N VAL A 170 10.11 2.71 16.75
CA VAL A 170 10.03 3.79 17.73
C VAL A 170 8.56 4.15 17.93
N GLU A 171 8.10 4.05 19.17
CA GLU A 171 6.72 4.32 19.55
C GLU A 171 6.64 5.46 20.56
N SER A 172 5.50 6.15 20.61
CA SER A 172 5.25 7.09 21.71
C SER A 172 5.09 6.33 23.04
N PRO A 173 5.10 7.02 24.20
CA PRO A 173 4.79 6.41 25.50
C PRO A 173 3.47 5.63 25.55
N GLU A 174 2.49 6.05 24.76
CA GLU A 174 1.18 5.41 24.65
C GLU A 174 1.19 4.17 23.73
N GLY A 175 2.23 4.01 22.91
CA GLY A 175 2.35 2.93 21.94
C GLY A 175 1.58 3.17 20.63
N ASP A 176 1.77 2.28 19.66
CA ASP A 176 0.94 2.22 18.46
C ASP A 176 -0.52 1.91 18.81
N ALA A 177 -1.46 2.73 18.33
CA ALA A 177 -2.89 2.57 18.59
C ALA A 177 -3.44 1.20 18.14
N ALA A 178 -2.80 0.58 17.13
CA ALA A 178 -3.18 -0.74 16.66
C ALA A 178 -2.97 -1.85 17.71
N ARG A 179 -2.16 -1.63 18.75
CA ARG A 179 -1.93 -2.62 19.83
C ARG A 179 -3.22 -3.01 20.56
N ALA A 180 -4.17 -2.08 20.68
CA ALA A 180 -5.43 -2.28 21.38
C ALA A 180 -6.57 -2.82 20.47
N TRP A 181 -6.31 -3.03 19.18
CA TRP A 181 -7.37 -3.40 18.24
C TRP A 181 -7.77 -4.87 18.35
N MET A 182 -9.08 -5.11 18.29
CA MET A 182 -9.65 -6.45 18.16
C MET A 182 -9.58 -6.95 16.71
N PRO A 183 -9.52 -8.27 16.48
CA PRO A 183 -9.42 -9.33 17.48
C PRO A 183 -8.04 -9.39 18.14
N THR A 184 -8.03 -9.75 19.43
CA THR A 184 -6.81 -10.06 20.17
C THR A 184 -6.69 -11.56 20.42
N LYS A 185 -5.46 -12.06 20.48
CA LYS A 185 -5.11 -13.39 21.01
C LYS A 185 -4.10 -13.14 22.13
N HIS A 186 -4.09 -13.88 23.24
CA HIS A 186 -3.16 -13.68 24.37
C HIS A 186 -2.87 -12.20 24.77
N GLY A 187 -3.88 -11.31 24.67
CA GLY A 187 -3.74 -9.89 24.99
C GLY A 187 -3.03 -9.00 23.95
N LEU A 188 -2.59 -9.52 22.80
CA LEU A 188 -2.07 -8.70 21.68
C LEU A 188 -3.04 -8.69 20.51
N SER A 189 -3.14 -7.54 19.84
CA SER A 189 -3.88 -7.41 18.59
C SER A 189 -3.27 -8.25 17.48
N LEU A 190 -4.10 -9.05 16.79
CA LEU A 190 -3.65 -9.81 15.62
C LEU A 190 -3.16 -8.88 14.50
N PHE A 191 -3.85 -7.76 14.29
CA PHE A 191 -3.46 -6.75 13.30
C PHE A 191 -2.05 -6.20 13.58
N PHE A 192 -1.78 -5.84 14.84
CA PHE A 192 -0.48 -5.31 15.24
C PHE A 192 0.62 -6.35 15.07
N VAL A 193 0.39 -7.58 15.53
CA VAL A 193 1.35 -8.69 15.42
C VAL A 193 1.69 -8.95 13.96
N MET A 194 0.69 -9.09 13.09
CA MET A 194 0.89 -9.39 11.66
C MET A 194 1.79 -8.37 10.95
N SER A 195 1.83 -7.11 11.37
CA SER A 195 2.67 -6.08 10.74
C SER A 195 4.00 -5.84 11.45
N ASN A 196 4.20 -6.41 12.64
CA ASN A 196 5.35 -6.07 13.48
C ASN A 196 6.18 -7.28 13.96
N CYS A 197 5.86 -8.51 13.56
CA CYS A 197 6.73 -9.66 13.85
C CYS A 197 8.19 -9.40 13.44
N GLY A 198 9.12 -9.85 14.26
CA GLY A 198 10.57 -9.75 13.99
C GLY A 198 11.21 -8.39 14.21
N LYS A 199 10.44 -7.40 14.67
CA LYS A 199 10.99 -6.08 15.03
C LYS A 199 11.38 -6.05 16.50
N GLU A 200 12.31 -5.17 16.82
CA GLU A 200 12.52 -4.65 18.17
C GLU A 200 11.67 -3.38 18.37
N SER A 201 11.31 -3.03 19.60
CA SER A 201 10.55 -1.80 19.90
C SER A 201 11.18 -1.01 21.04
N VAL A 202 11.17 0.30 20.91
CA VAL A 202 11.55 1.26 21.95
C VAL A 202 10.49 2.35 22.06
N SER A 203 10.13 2.71 23.29
CA SER A 203 9.23 3.83 23.56
C SER A 203 10.04 5.10 23.82
N LEU A 204 9.82 6.14 23.01
CA LEU A 204 10.50 7.44 23.11
C LEU A 204 9.48 8.57 23.01
N ASN A 205 9.55 9.53 23.95
CA ASN A 205 8.84 10.79 23.81
C ASN A 205 9.70 11.80 23.04
N LEU A 206 9.51 11.87 21.72
CA LEU A 206 10.30 12.76 20.84
C LEU A 206 10.09 14.26 21.10
N LYS A 207 9.16 14.64 21.98
CA LYS A 207 8.94 16.04 22.38
C LYS A 207 9.85 16.48 23.54
N THR A 208 10.52 15.54 24.21
CA THR A 208 11.50 15.87 25.25
C THR A 208 12.90 15.91 24.65
N GLU A 209 13.78 16.70 25.28
CA GLU A 209 15.20 16.78 24.88
C GLU A 209 15.87 15.40 24.90
N ASP A 210 15.71 14.65 25.99
CA ASP A 210 16.23 13.27 26.13
C ASP A 210 15.70 12.31 25.04
N GLY A 211 14.40 12.38 24.72
CA GLY A 211 13.81 11.53 23.69
C GLY A 211 14.30 11.90 22.29
N TYR A 212 14.44 13.19 22.01
CA TYR A 212 15.04 13.70 20.77
C TYR A 212 16.51 13.25 20.63
N GLU A 213 17.32 13.40 21.67
CA GLU A 213 18.74 13.04 21.65
C GLU A 213 18.96 11.54 21.43
N LYS A 214 18.18 10.69 22.12
CA LYS A 214 18.21 9.23 21.92
C LYS A 214 17.78 8.85 20.51
N PHE A 215 16.75 9.49 19.97
CA PHE A 215 16.35 9.25 18.59
C PHE A 215 17.43 9.69 17.60
N ALA A 216 18.04 10.86 17.81
CA ALA A 216 19.14 11.32 16.97
C ALA A 216 20.34 10.34 17.02
N GLU A 217 20.63 9.74 18.17
CA GLU A 217 21.63 8.67 18.30
C GLU A 217 21.28 7.43 17.47
N LEU A 218 20.02 6.96 17.54
CA LEU A 218 19.55 5.87 16.69
C LEU A 218 19.76 6.20 15.20
N ILE A 219 19.41 7.41 14.78
CA ILE A 219 19.55 7.85 13.38
C ILE A 219 21.02 7.93 12.94
N ARG A 220 21.97 8.32 13.80
CA ARG A 220 23.40 8.32 13.45
C ARG A 220 23.90 6.93 13.06
N GLY A 221 23.36 5.88 13.67
CA GLY A 221 23.69 4.48 13.39
C GLY A 221 22.75 3.76 12.42
N ALA A 222 21.74 4.45 11.88
CA ALA A 222 20.74 3.84 11.00
C ALA A 222 21.14 3.91 9.52
N ASP A 223 20.68 2.93 8.75
CA ASP A 223 20.75 2.95 7.29
C ASP A 223 19.49 3.49 6.65
N VAL A 224 18.34 3.20 7.27
CA VAL A 224 17.01 3.54 6.79
C VAL A 224 16.19 4.14 7.93
N LEU A 225 15.46 5.21 7.64
CA LEU A 225 14.30 5.65 8.41
C LEU A 225 13.06 5.49 7.53
N VAL A 226 12.03 4.81 8.01
CA VAL A 226 10.73 4.72 7.35
C VAL A 226 9.62 5.19 8.29
N GLU A 227 8.74 6.07 7.82
CA GLU A 227 7.65 6.61 8.65
C GLU A 227 6.43 7.01 7.83
N ASN A 228 5.28 7.05 8.50
CA ASN A 228 3.97 7.42 7.92
C ASN A 228 3.17 8.37 8.82
N MET A 229 3.86 9.31 9.47
CA MET A 229 3.26 10.31 10.32
C MET A 229 2.46 11.33 9.52
N LYS A 230 1.56 12.05 10.20
CA LYS A 230 0.79 13.13 9.56
C LYS A 230 1.75 14.16 8.93
N PRO A 231 1.46 14.67 7.72
CA PRO A 231 2.31 15.66 7.05
C PRO A 231 2.69 16.83 7.97
N GLY A 232 3.98 17.13 8.07
CA GLY A 232 4.52 18.20 8.92
C GLY A 232 4.86 17.78 10.36
N SER A 233 4.57 16.54 10.76
CA SER A 233 4.79 16.08 12.15
C SER A 233 6.27 15.95 12.48
N MET A 234 7.06 15.37 11.56
CA MET A 234 8.51 15.23 11.73
C MET A 234 9.21 16.59 11.71
N GLU A 235 8.77 17.51 10.85
CA GLU A 235 9.26 18.89 10.81
C GLU A 235 8.98 19.64 12.12
N ALA A 236 7.78 19.48 12.68
CA ALA A 236 7.41 20.10 13.95
C ALA A 236 8.24 19.58 15.13
N LEU A 237 8.77 18.36 15.04
CA LEU A 237 9.71 17.77 16.00
C LEU A 237 11.16 18.19 15.75
N GLY A 238 11.45 18.99 14.71
CA GLY A 238 12.82 19.30 14.31
C GLY A 238 13.58 18.08 13.76
N LEU A 239 12.85 17.14 13.15
CA LEU A 239 13.35 15.89 12.55
C LEU A 239 12.94 15.78 11.08
N GLY A 240 12.79 16.90 10.37
CA GLY A 240 12.52 16.92 8.94
C GLY A 240 13.72 16.44 8.11
N ALA A 241 13.49 16.21 6.81
CA ALA A 241 14.48 15.60 5.91
C ALA A 241 15.86 16.31 5.90
N ALA A 242 15.88 17.64 5.90
CA ALA A 242 17.13 18.42 5.93
C ALA A 242 17.93 18.12 7.21
N ARG A 243 17.27 18.15 8.36
CA ARG A 243 17.90 17.90 9.66
C ARG A 243 18.37 16.45 9.79
N LEU A 244 17.59 15.49 9.33
CA LEU A 244 18.00 14.08 9.32
C LEU A 244 19.22 13.85 8.42
N SER A 245 19.29 14.54 7.27
CA SER A 245 20.46 14.49 6.39
C SER A 245 21.71 15.12 7.01
N GLU A 246 21.57 16.13 7.87
CA GLU A 246 22.71 16.68 8.64
C GLU A 246 23.20 15.68 9.69
N ILE A 247 22.27 15.01 10.39
CA ILE A 247 22.61 14.01 11.41
C ILE A 247 23.31 12.80 10.77
N ASN A 248 22.78 12.34 9.63
CA ASN A 248 23.31 11.20 8.91
C ASN A 248 23.14 11.37 7.38
N PRO A 249 24.19 11.83 6.67
CA PRO A 249 24.16 12.00 5.21
C PRO A 249 23.99 10.69 4.42
N ARG A 250 24.14 9.53 5.08
CA ARG A 250 23.99 8.20 4.48
C ARG A 250 22.59 7.61 4.67
N LEU A 251 21.71 8.31 5.39
CA LEU A 251 20.38 7.84 5.71
C LEU A 251 19.49 7.80 4.47
N VAL A 252 18.88 6.64 4.22
CA VAL A 252 17.72 6.55 3.33
C VAL A 252 16.48 6.88 4.15
N TYR A 253 15.87 8.03 3.90
CA TYR A 253 14.68 8.47 4.62
C TYR A 253 13.45 8.33 3.71
N CYS A 254 12.55 7.40 4.04
CA CYS A 254 11.31 7.17 3.32
C CYS A 254 10.12 7.67 4.14
N GLN A 255 9.42 8.67 3.62
CA GLN A 255 8.21 9.22 4.21
C GLN A 255 7.02 8.85 3.34
N ILE A 256 6.04 8.14 3.93
CA ILE A 256 4.85 7.67 3.23
C ILE A 256 3.64 8.47 3.70
N THR A 257 3.04 9.26 2.82
CA THR A 257 1.86 10.08 3.13
C THR A 257 0.75 9.86 2.09
N GLY A 258 -0.48 10.29 2.40
CA GLY A 258 -1.59 10.12 1.46
C GLY A 258 -1.40 10.85 0.13
N PHE A 259 -0.92 12.09 0.17
CA PHE A 259 -0.84 12.98 -1.00
C PHE A 259 0.58 13.42 -1.39
N GLY A 260 1.58 12.97 -0.64
CA GLY A 260 2.96 13.46 -0.72
C GLY A 260 3.17 14.71 0.14
N MET A 261 4.41 14.96 0.54
CA MET A 261 4.79 16.20 1.24
C MET A 261 4.83 17.39 0.29
N ASP A 262 5.30 17.17 -0.94
CA ASP A 262 5.19 18.14 -2.03
C ASP A 262 3.82 18.02 -2.71
N SER A 263 2.80 18.61 -2.10
CA SER A 263 1.40 18.47 -2.51
C SER A 263 0.63 19.79 -2.47
N VAL A 264 -0.24 20.00 -3.47
CA VAL A 264 -1.19 21.13 -3.48
C VAL A 264 -2.29 20.99 -2.42
N TYR A 265 -2.50 19.78 -1.90
CA TYR A 265 -3.43 19.52 -0.79
C TYR A 265 -2.81 19.86 0.57
N GLY A 266 -1.54 20.28 0.60
CA GLY A 266 -0.86 20.73 1.80
C GLY A 266 -0.89 19.66 2.90
N LYS A 267 -1.39 20.02 4.09
CA LYS A 267 -1.44 19.13 5.27
C LYS A 267 -2.75 18.32 5.38
N LYS A 268 -3.47 18.12 4.26
CA LYS A 268 -4.74 17.38 4.28
C LYS A 268 -4.52 15.98 4.86
N PRO A 269 -5.22 15.60 5.94
CA PRO A 269 -5.10 14.26 6.51
C PRO A 269 -5.74 13.23 5.56
N ALA A 270 -5.12 12.07 5.46
CA ALA A 270 -5.57 10.99 4.62
C ALA A 270 -5.43 9.64 5.34
N TYR A 271 -6.49 8.86 5.28
CA TYR A 271 -6.46 7.42 5.50
C TYR A 271 -6.59 6.72 4.14
N ASP A 272 -6.35 5.41 4.09
CA ASP A 272 -6.55 4.57 2.91
C ASP A 272 -7.86 4.88 2.15
N THR A 273 -8.97 5.05 2.87
CA THR A 273 -10.27 5.33 2.27
C THR A 273 -10.31 6.64 1.49
N VAL A 274 -9.68 7.69 2.02
CA VAL A 274 -9.57 8.99 1.35
C VAL A 274 -8.68 8.88 0.12
N VAL A 275 -7.57 8.15 0.23
CA VAL A 275 -6.67 7.90 -0.91
C VAL A 275 -7.37 7.12 -2.01
N GLN A 276 -8.09 6.05 -1.69
CA GLN A 276 -8.85 5.26 -2.66
C GLN A 276 -9.92 6.10 -3.37
N ALA A 277 -10.60 6.99 -2.63
CA ALA A 277 -11.57 7.91 -3.22
C ALA A 277 -10.88 8.87 -4.21
N MET A 278 -9.76 9.48 -3.81
CA MET A 278 -9.12 10.56 -4.58
C MET A 278 -8.10 10.08 -5.63
N SER A 279 -8.09 8.80 -6.01
CA SER A 279 -7.11 8.22 -6.95
C SER A 279 -7.73 7.51 -8.16
N GLY A 280 -9.05 7.58 -8.33
CA GLY A 280 -9.76 6.77 -9.33
C GLY A 280 -9.98 5.32 -8.89
N PHE A 281 -9.41 4.88 -7.78
CA PHE A 281 -9.44 3.47 -7.37
C PHE A 281 -10.86 3.01 -7.02
N MET A 282 -11.67 3.83 -6.35
CA MET A 282 -13.06 3.48 -6.05
C MET A 282 -13.95 3.43 -7.31
N ASP A 283 -13.68 4.30 -8.29
CA ASP A 283 -14.36 4.33 -9.58
C ASP A 283 -14.00 3.11 -10.44
N ALA A 284 -12.73 2.70 -10.42
CA ALA A 284 -12.28 1.46 -11.06
C ALA A 284 -12.95 0.20 -10.46
N ASN A 285 -13.35 0.26 -9.19
CA ASN A 285 -14.06 -0.82 -8.49
C ASN A 285 -15.59 -0.67 -8.53
N ALA A 286 -16.13 0.25 -9.34
CA ALA A 286 -17.56 0.52 -9.33
C ALA A 286 -18.40 -0.70 -9.73
N PHE A 287 -19.51 -0.89 -9.03
CA PHE A 287 -20.52 -1.90 -9.35
C PHE A 287 -21.83 -1.20 -9.68
N GLU A 288 -22.40 -1.46 -10.86
CA GLU A 288 -23.61 -0.79 -11.37
C GLU A 288 -23.53 0.74 -11.28
N GLY A 289 -22.36 1.31 -11.58
CA GLY A 289 -22.10 2.75 -11.51
C GLY A 289 -21.91 3.30 -10.09
N THR A 290 -22.03 2.47 -9.06
CA THR A 290 -21.75 2.85 -7.67
C THR A 290 -20.27 2.63 -7.37
N PRO A 291 -19.47 3.67 -7.09
CA PRO A 291 -18.05 3.52 -6.76
C PRO A 291 -17.89 2.82 -5.41
N LEU A 292 -16.98 1.84 -5.34
CA LEU A 292 -16.78 1.02 -4.15
C LEU A 292 -15.33 1.07 -3.69
N LYS A 293 -15.13 1.13 -2.38
CA LYS A 293 -13.82 0.87 -1.79
C LYS A 293 -13.49 -0.63 -1.90
N SER A 294 -12.20 -0.96 -1.98
CA SER A 294 -11.76 -2.34 -1.79
C SER A 294 -12.03 -2.84 -0.36
N GLY A 295 -12.37 -4.12 -0.22
CA GLY A 295 -12.57 -4.76 1.09
C GLY A 295 -11.34 -4.71 2.01
N ILE A 296 -10.16 -4.44 1.47
CA ILE A 296 -8.91 -4.27 2.21
C ILE A 296 -8.36 -2.84 2.10
N SER A 297 -7.33 -2.52 2.88
CA SER A 297 -6.61 -1.24 2.82
C SER A 297 -5.66 -1.18 1.63
N ALA A 298 -6.18 -1.29 0.41
CA ALA A 298 -5.38 -1.44 -0.81
C ALA A 298 -4.35 -0.30 -0.98
N GLY A 299 -4.73 0.94 -0.71
CA GLY A 299 -3.82 2.09 -0.78
C GLY A 299 -2.67 1.97 0.23
N ASP A 300 -2.95 1.48 1.44
CA ASP A 300 -1.91 1.26 2.46
C ASP A 300 -0.93 0.15 2.04
N PHE A 301 -1.44 -0.99 1.57
CA PHE A 301 -0.59 -2.10 1.13
C PHE A 301 0.28 -1.67 -0.05
N MET A 302 -0.31 -1.07 -1.09
CA MET A 302 0.43 -0.61 -2.26
C MET A 302 1.47 0.46 -1.89
N GLY A 303 1.13 1.40 -1.01
CA GLY A 303 2.07 2.39 -0.50
C GLY A 303 3.26 1.76 0.24
N GLY A 304 3.01 0.77 1.10
CA GLY A 304 4.08 0.04 1.79
C GLY A 304 5.01 -0.71 0.84
N GLU A 305 4.46 -1.38 -0.18
CA GLU A 305 5.24 -2.13 -1.17
C GLU A 305 6.10 -1.23 -2.07
N VAL A 306 5.54 -0.11 -2.55
CA VAL A 306 6.31 0.86 -3.34
C VAL A 306 7.36 1.56 -2.48
N GLY A 307 7.05 1.83 -1.20
CA GLY A 307 8.02 2.33 -0.22
C GLY A 307 9.20 1.37 -0.03
N LEU A 308 8.93 0.08 0.16
CA LEU A 308 9.96 -0.97 0.21
C LEU A 308 10.85 -0.95 -1.03
N PHE A 309 10.25 -0.94 -2.23
CA PHE A 309 11.02 -0.89 -3.48
C PHE A 309 11.89 0.38 -3.55
N GLY A 310 11.34 1.54 -3.18
CA GLY A 310 12.07 2.80 -3.14
C GLY A 310 13.27 2.76 -2.19
N ILE A 311 13.09 2.18 -1.00
CA ILE A 311 14.17 1.98 -0.01
C ILE A 311 15.28 1.09 -0.59
N LEU A 312 14.93 -0.05 -1.20
CA LEU A 312 15.90 -0.96 -1.81
C LEU A 312 16.68 -0.30 -2.95
N ALA A 313 16.00 0.45 -3.82
CA ALA A 313 16.62 1.23 -4.88
C ALA A 313 17.58 2.29 -4.30
N ALA A 314 17.17 2.97 -3.23
CA ALA A 314 17.98 3.97 -2.57
C ALA A 314 19.22 3.40 -1.87
N LEU A 315 19.09 2.25 -1.21
CA LEU A 315 20.21 1.50 -0.63
C LEU A 315 21.21 1.05 -1.72
N ARG A 316 20.72 0.62 -2.89
CA ARG A 316 21.56 0.28 -4.04
C ARG A 316 22.30 1.50 -4.57
N GLN A 317 21.62 2.64 -4.71
CA GLN A 317 22.24 3.89 -5.15
C GLN A 317 23.31 4.37 -4.17
N ARG A 318 23.03 4.29 -2.86
CA ARG A 318 23.97 4.63 -1.79
C ARG A 318 25.28 3.84 -1.85
N ARG A 319 25.26 2.58 -2.33
CA ARG A 319 26.51 1.81 -2.55
C ARG A 319 27.42 2.45 -3.62
N ARG A 320 26.84 3.20 -4.57
CA ARG A 320 27.59 3.89 -5.64
C ARG A 320 28.04 5.29 -5.23
N THR A 321 27.17 6.02 -4.54
CA THR A 321 27.39 7.44 -4.22
C THR A 321 28.00 7.67 -2.85
N GLY A 322 27.86 6.70 -1.94
CA GLY A 322 28.15 6.88 -0.52
C GLY A 322 27.11 7.72 0.24
N LEU A 323 26.08 8.24 -0.43
CA LEU A 323 25.08 9.15 0.14
C LEU A 323 23.69 8.50 0.17
N GLY A 324 22.94 8.82 1.21
CA GLY A 324 21.53 8.48 1.33
C GLY A 324 20.64 9.37 0.47
N GLN A 325 19.32 9.25 0.64
CA GLN A 325 18.37 10.12 -0.02
C GLN A 325 17.04 10.15 0.72
N TYR A 326 16.34 11.26 0.58
CA TYR A 326 14.95 11.41 1.00
C TYR A 326 14.01 10.92 -0.11
N ILE A 327 12.99 10.15 0.25
CA ILE A 327 11.94 9.61 -0.62
C ILE A 327 10.60 10.17 -0.12
N ASP A 328 9.96 11.00 -0.95
CA ASP A 328 8.59 11.50 -0.72
C ASP A 328 7.60 10.60 -1.46
N LEU A 329 6.98 9.66 -0.74
CA LEU A 329 6.02 8.72 -1.31
C LEU A 329 4.58 9.19 -1.04
N SER A 330 3.81 9.36 -2.13
CA SER A 330 2.37 9.58 -2.08
C SER A 330 1.61 8.30 -2.37
N MET A 331 0.67 7.93 -1.48
CA MET A 331 -0.24 6.82 -1.75
C MET A 331 -1.22 7.13 -2.90
N GLN A 332 -1.60 8.41 -3.10
CA GLN A 332 -2.43 8.83 -4.23
C GLN A 332 -1.71 8.60 -5.57
N ASP A 333 -0.43 8.95 -5.66
CA ASP A 333 0.40 8.70 -6.86
C ASP A 333 0.38 7.20 -7.20
N VAL A 334 0.66 6.35 -6.20
CA VAL A 334 0.70 4.90 -6.35
C VAL A 334 -0.65 4.33 -6.79
N ALA A 335 -1.73 4.69 -6.09
CA ALA A 335 -3.06 4.18 -6.42
C ALA A 335 -3.54 4.65 -7.81
N THR A 336 -3.21 5.88 -8.19
CA THR A 336 -3.52 6.44 -9.52
C THR A 336 -2.74 5.72 -10.61
N TRP A 337 -1.46 5.42 -10.39
CA TRP A 337 -0.64 4.68 -11.34
C TRP A 337 -1.28 3.32 -11.69
N MET A 338 -1.87 2.65 -10.70
CA MET A 338 -2.54 1.34 -10.86
C MET A 338 -3.85 1.41 -11.63
N THR A 339 -4.51 2.58 -11.69
CA THR A 339 -5.73 2.79 -12.49
C THR A 339 -5.43 3.27 -13.91
N SER A 340 -4.17 3.36 -14.32
CA SER A 340 -3.79 3.94 -15.63
C SER A 340 -4.45 3.26 -16.84
N VAL A 341 -4.75 1.96 -16.73
CA VAL A 341 -5.44 1.20 -17.79
C VAL A 341 -6.90 1.61 -17.99
N THR A 342 -7.53 2.30 -17.03
CA THR A 342 -8.94 2.70 -17.09
C THR A 342 -9.13 4.19 -17.41
N TRP A 343 -8.07 4.98 -17.60
CA TRP A 343 -8.14 6.44 -17.83
C TRP A 343 -8.79 6.89 -19.16
N LYS A 344 -9.05 5.96 -20.08
CA LYS A 344 -9.87 6.20 -21.29
C LYS A 344 -11.37 5.93 -21.05
N GLY A 345 -11.75 5.70 -19.79
CA GLY A 345 -13.07 5.28 -19.35
C GLY A 345 -13.18 3.75 -19.26
N ASN A 346 -14.08 3.26 -18.41
CA ASN A 346 -14.43 1.83 -18.26
C ASN A 346 -15.21 1.26 -19.48
N GLY A 347 -14.98 1.79 -20.67
CA GLY A 347 -15.77 1.53 -21.88
C GLY A 347 -15.49 0.20 -22.58
N ALA A 348 -14.60 -0.65 -22.07
CA ALA A 348 -14.51 -2.02 -22.54
C ALA A 348 -15.72 -2.80 -21.98
N ALA A 349 -16.55 -3.35 -22.85
CA ALA A 349 -17.58 -4.31 -22.43
C ALA A 349 -16.87 -5.40 -21.60
N GLY A 350 -17.21 -5.51 -20.32
CA GLY A 350 -16.47 -6.32 -19.35
C GLY A 350 -16.28 -7.72 -19.90
N THR A 351 -15.04 -8.16 -20.07
CA THR A 351 -14.68 -9.48 -20.61
C THR A 351 -14.88 -10.59 -19.58
N ASP A 352 -15.75 -10.33 -18.62
CA ASP A 352 -15.95 -11.10 -17.43
C ASP A 352 -17.39 -11.00 -16.92
N LYS A 353 -17.79 -12.02 -16.17
CA LYS A 353 -19.12 -12.16 -15.59
C LYS A 353 -19.04 -12.91 -14.27
N LEU A 354 -19.75 -12.43 -13.26
CA LEU A 354 -20.01 -13.17 -12.03
C LEU A 354 -21.31 -13.96 -12.17
N VAL A 355 -21.26 -15.25 -11.85
CA VAL A 355 -22.43 -16.14 -11.82
C VAL A 355 -22.70 -16.54 -10.37
N ALA A 356 -23.90 -16.28 -9.88
CA ALA A 356 -24.33 -16.73 -8.55
C ALA A 356 -24.66 -18.23 -8.58
N CYS A 357 -24.06 -19.00 -7.67
CA CYS A 357 -24.27 -20.43 -7.49
C CYS A 357 -24.94 -20.70 -6.13
N ALA A 358 -25.34 -21.94 -5.86
CA ALA A 358 -25.96 -22.33 -4.59
C ALA A 358 -25.05 -22.10 -3.37
N ASP A 359 -23.73 -22.15 -3.53
CA ASP A 359 -22.73 -22.05 -2.46
C ASP A 359 -21.77 -20.85 -2.60
N GLY A 360 -22.04 -19.91 -3.51
CA GLY A 360 -21.20 -18.72 -3.68
C GLY A 360 -21.28 -18.14 -5.08
N TYR A 361 -20.13 -17.72 -5.63
CA TYR A 361 -20.04 -17.17 -6.99
C TYR A 361 -18.93 -17.86 -7.78
N VAL A 362 -19.10 -17.93 -9.10
CA VAL A 362 -18.05 -18.25 -10.06
C VAL A 362 -17.74 -17.00 -10.86
N TYR A 363 -16.46 -16.69 -11.01
CA TYR A 363 -15.96 -15.68 -11.93
C TYR A 363 -15.64 -16.34 -13.26
N ALA A 364 -16.26 -15.84 -14.33
CA ALA A 364 -16.02 -16.26 -15.70
C ALA A 364 -15.34 -15.14 -16.46
N SER A 365 -14.30 -15.44 -17.24
CA SER A 365 -13.67 -14.47 -18.15
C SER A 365 -13.29 -15.09 -19.49
N VAL A 366 -13.18 -14.23 -20.50
CA VAL A 366 -12.84 -14.58 -21.89
C VAL A 366 -11.92 -13.54 -22.50
N GLU A 367 -11.27 -13.88 -23.62
CA GLU A 367 -10.59 -12.89 -24.44
C GLU A 367 -11.60 -11.92 -25.08
N PRO A 368 -11.24 -10.65 -25.34
CA PRO A 368 -12.15 -9.64 -25.89
C PRO A 368 -12.92 -10.09 -27.15
N ALA A 369 -12.26 -10.82 -28.06
CA ALA A 369 -12.87 -11.32 -29.29
C ALA A 369 -14.00 -12.35 -29.06
N ARG A 370 -14.04 -12.96 -27.86
CA ARG A 370 -14.98 -14.00 -27.46
C ARG A 370 -16.00 -13.50 -26.45
N ARG A 371 -16.19 -12.18 -26.31
CA ARG A 371 -17.11 -11.60 -25.32
C ARG A 371 -18.52 -12.19 -25.38
N GLY A 372 -19.03 -12.48 -26.58
CA GLY A 372 -20.36 -13.08 -26.75
C GLY A 372 -20.53 -14.45 -26.10
N ASP A 373 -19.44 -15.18 -25.83
CA ASP A 373 -19.49 -16.49 -25.19
C ASP A 373 -19.98 -16.40 -23.73
N LEU A 374 -19.84 -15.23 -23.09
CA LEU A 374 -20.37 -14.98 -21.76
C LEU A 374 -21.88 -14.71 -21.73
N ASP A 375 -22.48 -14.34 -22.87
CA ASP A 375 -23.92 -14.01 -22.94
C ASP A 375 -24.79 -15.26 -22.76
N GLY A 376 -24.24 -16.44 -23.05
CA GLY A 376 -24.88 -17.73 -22.81
C GLY A 376 -24.87 -18.19 -21.34
N LEU A 377 -24.12 -17.53 -20.46
CA LEU A 377 -24.07 -17.90 -19.05
C LEU A 377 -25.26 -17.29 -18.28
N PRO A 378 -25.89 -18.03 -17.36
CA PRO A 378 -26.92 -17.46 -16.49
C PRO A 378 -26.31 -16.46 -15.51
N ASP A 379 -27.11 -15.52 -15.02
CA ASP A 379 -26.69 -14.65 -13.90
C ASP A 379 -26.69 -15.42 -12.56
N LYS A 380 -27.55 -16.45 -12.45
CA LYS A 380 -27.68 -17.33 -11.29
C LYS A 380 -28.03 -18.76 -11.71
N THR A 381 -27.47 -19.74 -11.02
CA THR A 381 -27.81 -21.16 -11.12
C THR A 381 -28.13 -21.76 -9.74
N ALA A 382 -28.83 -22.90 -9.73
CA ALA A 382 -29.01 -23.74 -8.54
C ALA A 382 -27.84 -24.72 -8.35
N ASP A 383 -26.93 -24.82 -9.32
CA ASP A 383 -25.73 -25.66 -9.21
C ASP A 383 -24.77 -25.11 -8.15
N THR A 384 -23.93 -25.99 -7.60
CA THR A 384 -22.76 -25.57 -6.83
C THR A 384 -21.70 -24.96 -7.76
N ARG A 385 -20.78 -24.16 -7.21
CA ARG A 385 -19.65 -23.58 -7.95
C ARG A 385 -18.88 -24.67 -8.71
N ALA A 386 -18.61 -25.81 -8.08
CA ALA A 386 -17.88 -26.93 -8.68
C ALA A 386 -18.65 -27.57 -9.85
N ALA A 387 -19.94 -27.87 -9.67
CA ALA A 387 -20.77 -28.46 -10.72
C ALA A 387 -20.95 -27.50 -11.92
N PHE A 388 -21.10 -26.20 -11.65
CA PHE A 388 -21.13 -25.19 -12.69
C PHE A 388 -19.83 -25.14 -13.48
N ILE A 389 -18.67 -25.10 -12.80
CA ILE A 389 -17.37 -25.10 -13.46
C ILE A 389 -17.20 -26.35 -14.33
N GLU A 390 -17.51 -27.54 -13.82
CA GLU A 390 -17.42 -28.80 -14.58
C GLU A 390 -18.28 -28.77 -15.86
N THR A 391 -19.49 -28.23 -15.75
CA THR A 391 -20.44 -28.10 -16.87
C THR A 391 -19.89 -27.22 -17.98
N TYR A 392 -19.26 -26.09 -17.63
CA TYR A 392 -18.83 -25.08 -18.60
C TYR A 392 -17.32 -25.08 -18.90
N LEU A 393 -16.55 -26.01 -18.31
CA LEU A 393 -15.09 -26.10 -18.50
C LEU A 393 -14.69 -26.29 -19.96
N THR A 394 -15.49 -27.05 -20.72
CA THR A 394 -15.24 -27.37 -22.13
C THR A 394 -15.61 -26.24 -23.09
N ALA A 395 -16.28 -25.18 -22.62
CA ALA A 395 -16.66 -24.03 -23.43
C ALA A 395 -15.48 -23.08 -23.71
N GLY A 396 -14.26 -23.41 -23.24
CA GLY A 396 -13.09 -22.56 -23.40
C GLY A 396 -13.18 -21.24 -22.64
N LEU A 397 -14.02 -21.20 -21.60
CA LEU A 397 -14.15 -20.11 -20.65
C LEU A 397 -13.10 -20.27 -19.54
N SER A 398 -12.52 -19.16 -19.08
CA SER A 398 -11.74 -19.17 -17.85
C SER A 398 -12.69 -19.06 -16.67
N LEU A 399 -12.90 -20.17 -15.94
CA LEU A 399 -13.84 -20.23 -14.81
C LEU A 399 -13.08 -20.48 -13.51
N THR A 400 -13.39 -19.72 -12.46
CA THR A 400 -12.82 -19.93 -11.12
C THR A 400 -13.86 -19.65 -10.04
N PRO A 401 -13.89 -20.42 -8.94
CA PRO A 401 -14.73 -20.05 -7.81
C PRO A 401 -14.22 -18.73 -7.20
N VAL A 402 -15.14 -17.88 -6.78
CA VAL A 402 -14.83 -16.74 -5.90
C VAL A 402 -14.72 -17.30 -4.48
N CYS A 403 -13.48 -17.40 -3.98
CA CYS A 403 -13.20 -17.97 -2.68
C CYS A 403 -13.41 -16.95 -1.55
N ARG A 404 -14.00 -17.39 -0.44
CA ARG A 404 -14.04 -16.64 0.82
C ARG A 404 -12.65 -16.63 1.44
N VAL A 405 -12.35 -15.62 2.27
CA VAL A 405 -11.07 -15.55 2.99
C VAL A 405 -10.81 -16.82 3.82
N SER A 406 -11.84 -17.38 4.46
CA SER A 406 -11.74 -18.64 5.20
C SER A 406 -11.35 -19.82 4.30
N GLU A 407 -11.91 -19.90 3.09
CA GLU A 407 -11.59 -20.95 2.12
C GLU A 407 -10.14 -20.82 1.62
N VAL A 408 -9.68 -19.58 1.40
CA VAL A 408 -8.28 -19.32 0.99
C VAL A 408 -7.30 -19.71 2.08
N VAL A 409 -7.61 -19.42 3.35
CA VAL A 409 -6.76 -19.80 4.49
C VAL A 409 -6.60 -21.31 4.62
N GLU A 410 -7.65 -22.07 4.32
CA GLU A 410 -7.68 -23.54 4.42
C GLU A 410 -7.26 -24.25 3.12
N ALA A 411 -7.05 -23.51 2.03
CA ALA A 411 -6.71 -24.09 0.74
C ALA A 411 -5.34 -24.77 0.74
N GLU A 412 -5.24 -25.93 0.06
CA GLU A 412 -4.01 -26.70 -0.11
C GLU A 412 -2.87 -25.84 -0.68
N MET A 413 -3.17 -24.97 -1.65
CA MET A 413 -2.19 -24.05 -2.23
C MET A 413 -1.59 -23.08 -1.20
N THR A 414 -2.36 -22.69 -0.18
CA THR A 414 -1.91 -21.79 0.89
C THR A 414 -1.00 -22.54 1.86
N SER A 415 -1.38 -23.78 2.22
CA SER A 415 -0.56 -24.65 3.08
C SER A 415 0.74 -25.09 2.41
N ASP A 416 0.71 -25.48 1.14
CA ASP A 416 1.89 -25.89 0.35
C ASP A 416 2.88 -24.74 0.18
N ARG A 417 2.34 -23.51 0.17
CA ARG A 417 3.15 -22.31 0.12
C ARG A 417 3.63 -21.85 1.49
N HIS A 418 3.25 -22.53 2.57
CA HIS A 418 3.56 -22.15 3.95
C HIS A 418 3.29 -20.65 4.20
N LEU A 419 2.22 -20.10 3.60
CA LEU A 419 1.91 -18.66 3.71
C LEU A 419 1.42 -18.29 5.11
N LEU A 420 0.95 -19.28 5.85
CA LEU A 420 0.59 -19.19 7.25
C LEU A 420 1.49 -20.13 8.02
N ALA A 421 2.19 -19.58 9.01
CA ALA A 421 3.00 -20.33 9.94
C ALA A 421 2.46 -20.12 11.35
N GLU A 422 2.47 -21.18 12.15
CA GLU A 422 2.21 -21.07 13.58
C GLU A 422 3.54 -20.85 14.30
N VAL A 423 3.69 -19.71 14.95
CA VAL A 423 4.89 -19.38 15.73
C VAL A 423 4.57 -19.51 17.21
N VAL A 424 5.38 -20.30 17.91
CA VAL A 424 5.23 -20.54 19.35
C VAL A 424 6.30 -19.75 20.09
N ASN A 425 5.89 -19.03 21.12
CA ASN A 425 6.84 -18.27 21.94
C ASN A 425 7.50 -19.10 23.03
N GLY A 426 8.50 -18.53 23.71
CA GLY A 426 9.15 -19.15 24.87
C GLY A 426 8.21 -19.49 26.06
N LYS A 427 6.94 -19.07 26.04
CA LYS A 427 5.90 -19.43 27.02
C LYS A 427 4.95 -20.52 26.52
N GLY A 428 5.14 -21.05 25.32
CA GLY A 428 4.26 -22.05 24.70
C GLY A 428 2.99 -21.48 24.06
N GLU A 429 2.83 -20.16 23.96
CA GLU A 429 1.68 -19.52 23.32
C GLU A 429 1.90 -19.44 21.80
N SER A 430 0.89 -19.84 21.04
CA SER A 430 0.98 -19.91 19.58
C SER A 430 0.34 -18.71 18.88
N TRP A 431 0.86 -18.34 17.72
CA TRP A 431 0.38 -17.20 16.93
C TRP A 431 0.38 -17.51 15.44
N PRO A 432 -0.66 -17.09 14.70
CA PRO A 432 -0.58 -17.08 13.26
C PRO A 432 0.38 -15.96 12.82
N ALA A 433 1.41 -16.31 12.05
CA ALA A 433 2.27 -15.38 11.36
C ALA A 433 2.12 -15.57 9.85
N LEU A 434 2.02 -14.46 9.12
CA LEU A 434 2.07 -14.51 7.66
C LEU A 434 3.52 -14.66 7.21
N ALA A 435 3.82 -15.68 6.41
CA ALA A 435 5.12 -15.76 5.76
C ALA A 435 5.28 -14.64 4.71
N SER A 436 6.50 -14.43 4.26
CA SER A 436 6.75 -13.52 3.15
C SER A 436 6.08 -14.04 1.88
N PRO A 437 5.36 -13.19 1.13
CA PRO A 437 4.92 -13.56 -0.21
C PRO A 437 6.11 -13.69 -1.19
N MET A 438 7.27 -13.11 -0.85
CA MET A 438 8.50 -13.23 -1.62
C MET A 438 9.22 -14.54 -1.30
N ARG A 439 9.71 -15.22 -2.33
CA ARG A 439 10.56 -16.42 -2.20
C ARG A 439 11.86 -16.20 -2.97
N LEU A 440 12.98 -16.24 -2.26
CA LEU A 440 14.31 -16.16 -2.85
C LEU A 440 14.93 -17.55 -2.81
N SER A 441 15.53 -17.98 -3.92
CA SER A 441 16.05 -19.36 -4.06
C SER A 441 17.23 -19.65 -3.12
N GLU A 442 18.10 -18.67 -2.90
CA GLU A 442 19.32 -18.83 -2.10
C GLU A 442 19.18 -18.36 -0.65
N THR A 443 18.22 -17.47 -0.38
CA THR A 443 18.04 -16.77 0.90
C THR A 443 16.54 -16.67 1.24
N PRO A 444 15.86 -17.81 1.51
CA PRO A 444 14.43 -17.81 1.76
C PRO A 444 14.11 -16.87 2.93
N PRO A 445 13.11 -15.99 2.81
CA PRO A 445 12.83 -15.03 3.87
C PRO A 445 12.37 -15.72 5.16
N VAL A 446 12.73 -15.15 6.30
CA VAL A 446 12.50 -15.77 7.62
C VAL A 446 11.14 -15.37 8.18
N VAL A 447 10.45 -16.34 8.78
CA VAL A 447 9.25 -16.06 9.57
C VAL A 447 9.67 -15.79 11.01
N HIS A 448 9.46 -14.56 11.47
CA HIS A 448 9.73 -14.18 12.85
C HIS A 448 8.48 -14.25 13.71
N GLY A 449 8.64 -14.40 15.02
CA GLY A 449 7.52 -14.30 15.97
C GLY A 449 7.12 -12.88 16.31
N ALA A 450 6.12 -12.77 17.18
CA ALA A 450 5.57 -11.50 17.63
C ALA A 450 6.65 -10.60 18.25
N ILE A 451 6.53 -9.29 18.03
CA ILE A 451 7.41 -8.28 18.62
C ILE A 451 7.47 -8.39 20.14
N GLY A 452 8.68 -8.30 20.70
CA GLY A 452 8.92 -8.43 22.15
C GLY A 452 8.74 -9.84 22.70
N VAL A 453 8.61 -10.84 21.82
CA VAL A 453 8.40 -12.24 22.19
C VAL A 453 9.56 -13.07 21.63
N PRO A 454 10.49 -13.54 22.48
CA PRO A 454 11.60 -14.38 22.02
C PRO A 454 11.06 -15.65 21.34
N CYS A 455 11.51 -15.90 20.10
CA CYS A 455 11.31 -17.18 19.45
C CYS A 455 12.45 -18.11 19.80
N ALA A 456 12.12 -19.33 20.23
CA ALA A 456 13.06 -20.43 20.08
C ALA A 456 13.05 -20.81 18.58
N LEU A 457 14.22 -20.75 17.94
CA LEU A 457 14.41 -21.30 16.59
C LEU A 457 14.43 -22.83 16.64
#